data_AF-A0AAU4GAT5-F1
#
_entry.id   AF-A0AAU4GAT5-F1
#
_cell.length_a   1.000
_cell.length_b   1.000
_cell.length_c   1.000
_cell.angle_alpha   90.00
_cell.angle_beta   90.00
_cell.angle_gamma   90.00
#
_symmetry.space_group_name_H-M   'P 1'
#
loop_
_entity.id
_entity.type
_entity.pdbx_description
1 polymer ?
#
loop_
_entity_poly.entity_id
_entity_poly.type
_entity_poly.pdbx_seq_one_letter_code
_entity_poly.pdbx_strand_id
1 'polypeptide(L)'
;MASSAAVLTAVTVLTGVVAPAVASAASAETPAAVAQTPDELRTNAAAVVGLTVTPELLRMSEKAFVYEIYKAAAQQGDVAREVQYEASDAYLNDRTSYFLTTGIYEAHQRDLDRAALYQARLAERQPAATLLGFELTTVLVAQEDKDFVFSLWERAAKGSFVKATAGTVYSGTPAEQKDFIVRGIFVEYQRDVDAAKEAAEKEAAEKKLRDARVKAGAVVGMDPALAAQLTDQDFVDAIWSRGLAPQDSEVWYQAYTSRTPEQRRAFIDTGIFDAAAKDKVDTIKIRAAAVVGIDAGYARHLQEGPLVREIWTRAKAGTQVQAAAYRAMQSESPAQWRTFLETDIFTADAADKH
;
A
#
# COMPACT_ATOMS: atom_id res chain seq x y z
N MET A 1 29.05 44.52 32.11
CA MET A 1 29.50 45.81 32.67
C MET A 1 28.52 46.21 33.76
N ALA A 2 29.07 46.58 34.92
CA ALA A 2 28.45 47.24 36.08
C ALA A 2 27.28 46.51 36.78
N SER A 3 27.14 46.50 38.11
CA SER A 3 27.99 46.72 39.29
C SER A 3 27.05 46.56 40.48
N SER A 4 27.59 46.04 41.60
CA SER A 4 27.44 46.59 42.97
C SER A 4 27.15 45.54 44.02
N ALA A 5 28.13 45.41 44.91
CA ALA A 5 28.09 44.74 46.19
C ALA A 5 27.40 45.62 47.25
N ALA A 6 26.88 44.98 48.30
CA ALA A 6 26.73 45.60 49.61
C ALA A 6 26.94 44.54 50.71
N VAL A 7 27.91 44.86 51.58
CA VAL A 7 28.30 44.13 52.80
C VAL A 7 27.47 44.66 53.96
N LEU A 8 27.07 43.81 54.91
CA LEU A 8 26.87 44.23 56.29
C LEU A 8 27.07 43.06 57.27
N THR A 9 28.18 43.11 57.99
CA THR A 9 28.54 42.38 59.20
C THR A 9 27.79 42.88 60.42
N ALA A 10 27.34 41.98 61.30
CA ALA A 10 27.15 42.28 62.72
C ALA A 10 27.51 41.05 63.56
N VAL A 11 28.57 41.22 64.36
CA VAL A 11 29.02 40.31 65.43
C VAL A 11 28.26 40.68 66.70
N THR A 12 27.80 39.68 67.46
CA THR A 12 27.37 39.90 68.84
C THR A 12 27.91 38.78 69.72
N VAL A 13 28.74 39.18 70.68
CA VAL A 13 29.34 38.36 71.74
C VAL A 13 28.45 38.49 72.98
N LEU A 14 28.12 37.37 73.62
CA LEU A 14 27.67 37.35 75.02
C LEU A 14 28.33 36.19 75.77
N THR A 15 29.15 36.57 76.76
CA THR A 15 29.60 35.84 77.94
C THR A 15 28.41 35.26 78.70
N GLY A 16 28.39 34.03 79.23
CA GLY A 16 29.29 33.45 80.22
C GLY A 16 28.62 33.45 81.61
N VAL A 17 28.06 32.32 82.05
CA VAL A 17 27.71 32.04 83.47
C VAL A 17 28.02 30.57 83.77
N VAL A 18 28.77 30.36 84.85
CA VAL A 18 29.22 29.06 85.37
C VAL A 18 28.48 28.80 86.69
N ALA A 19 27.95 27.57 86.88
CA ALA A 19 27.79 26.78 88.12
C ALA A 19 26.47 25.98 88.14
N PRO A 20 26.33 24.89 88.94
CA PRO A 20 27.31 23.91 89.41
C PRO A 20 26.98 22.48 88.92
N ALA A 21 27.98 21.59 88.96
CA ALA A 21 27.79 20.16 88.71
C ALA A 21 27.08 19.50 89.89
N VAL A 22 25.82 19.11 89.69
CA VAL A 22 25.12 18.11 90.51
C VAL A 22 25.33 16.75 89.87
N ALA A 23 25.99 15.85 90.58
CA ALA A 23 26.10 14.44 90.22
C ALA A 23 24.70 13.81 90.24
N SER A 24 24.10 13.65 89.06
CA SER A 24 22.89 12.85 88.88
C SER A 24 23.30 11.39 88.75
N ALA A 25 22.81 10.56 89.67
CA ALA A 25 22.99 9.13 89.65
C ALA A 25 22.52 8.54 88.32
N ALA A 26 23.33 7.66 87.73
CA ALA A 26 22.97 6.87 86.57
C ALA A 26 21.66 6.11 86.86
N SER A 27 20.57 6.55 86.23
CA SER A 27 19.38 5.72 86.09
C SER A 27 19.76 4.56 85.19
N ALA A 28 19.50 3.33 85.66
CA ALA A 28 19.66 2.14 84.84
C ALA A 28 18.87 2.31 83.55
N GLU A 29 19.58 2.46 82.43
CA GLU A 29 18.98 2.44 81.10
C GLU A 29 18.30 1.08 80.94
N THR A 30 16.96 1.12 80.95
CA THR A 30 16.18 0.07 80.30
C THR A 30 16.56 0.14 78.81
N PRO A 31 16.88 -0.98 78.14
CA PRO A 31 17.27 -0.93 76.74
C PRO A 31 16.15 -0.24 75.96
N ALA A 32 16.48 0.85 75.26
CA ALA A 32 15.55 1.47 74.33
C ALA A 32 15.06 0.38 73.37
N ALA A 33 13.78 0.01 73.48
CA ALA A 33 13.15 -0.82 72.48
C ALA A 33 13.31 -0.09 71.15
N VAL A 34 14.17 -0.62 70.28
CA VAL A 34 14.32 -0.14 68.91
C VAL A 34 12.90 -0.09 68.36
N ALA A 35 12.40 1.10 68.03
CA ALA A 35 11.05 1.27 67.53
C ALA A 35 10.91 0.40 66.27
N GLN A 36 10.22 -0.74 66.41
CA GLN A 36 9.95 -1.64 65.30
C GLN A 36 8.63 -1.22 64.65
N THR A 37 8.63 -1.10 63.34
CA THR A 37 7.40 -1.06 62.54
C THR A 37 6.49 -2.24 62.93
N PRO A 38 5.19 -1.99 63.18
CA PRO A 38 4.22 -3.04 63.50
C PRO A 38 4.24 -4.18 62.48
N ASP A 39 4.02 -5.41 62.95
CA ASP A 39 3.98 -6.63 62.12
C ASP A 39 2.97 -6.53 60.97
N GLU A 40 1.88 -5.79 61.16
CA GLU A 40 0.88 -5.51 60.13
C GLU A 40 1.48 -4.73 58.95
N LEU A 41 2.28 -3.69 59.21
CA LEU A 41 2.92 -2.91 58.15
C LEU A 41 3.96 -3.72 57.39
N ARG A 42 4.72 -4.56 58.11
CA ARG A 42 5.67 -5.49 57.50
C ARG A 42 4.96 -6.49 56.61
N THR A 43 3.83 -7.03 57.08
CA THR A 43 3.01 -7.98 56.31
C THR A 43 2.48 -7.35 55.03
N ASN A 44 1.94 -6.13 55.12
CA ASN A 44 1.41 -5.40 53.96
C ASN A 44 2.53 -5.04 52.96
N ALA A 45 3.70 -4.62 53.43
CA ALA A 45 4.85 -4.36 52.58
C ALA A 45 5.35 -5.62 51.86
N ALA A 46 5.45 -6.74 52.56
CA ALA A 46 5.83 -8.01 51.94
C ALA A 46 4.82 -8.46 50.86
N ALA A 47 3.53 -8.20 51.06
CA ALA A 47 2.49 -8.54 50.08
C ALA A 47 2.67 -7.82 48.73
N VAL A 48 3.20 -6.58 48.72
CA VAL A 48 3.47 -5.81 47.48
C VAL A 48 4.38 -6.58 46.51
N VAL A 49 5.34 -7.33 47.05
CA VAL A 49 6.30 -8.12 46.27
C VAL A 49 6.02 -9.62 46.33
N GLY A 50 4.82 -10.02 46.80
CA GLY A 50 4.44 -11.42 46.94
C GLY A 50 5.36 -12.23 47.88
N LEU A 51 6.06 -11.58 48.81
CA LEU A 51 6.94 -12.24 49.75
C LEU A 51 6.09 -12.93 50.83
N THR A 52 6.25 -14.25 50.96
CA THR A 52 5.53 -15.03 51.98
C THR A 52 6.10 -14.72 53.35
N VAL A 53 5.28 -14.15 54.22
CA VAL A 53 5.67 -13.71 55.57
C VAL A 53 5.68 -14.91 56.51
N THR A 54 6.84 -15.19 57.10
CA THR A 54 6.99 -16.19 58.18
C THR A 54 7.19 -15.50 59.53
N PRO A 55 6.88 -16.16 60.67
CA PRO A 55 7.16 -15.61 61.99
C PRO A 55 8.63 -15.24 62.21
N GLU A 56 9.55 -15.98 61.58
CA GLU A 56 10.99 -15.73 61.62
C GLU A 56 11.35 -14.44 60.87
N LEU A 57 10.70 -14.18 59.74
CA LEU A 57 10.86 -12.96 58.96
C LEU A 57 10.38 -11.73 59.74
N LEU A 58 9.24 -11.82 60.43
CA LEU A 58 8.71 -10.72 61.25
C LEU A 58 9.60 -10.37 62.45
N ARG A 59 10.35 -11.34 62.99
CA ARG A 59 11.31 -11.10 64.09
C ARG A 59 12.61 -10.42 63.65
N MET A 60 12.84 -10.26 62.35
CA MET A 60 14.05 -9.62 61.83
C MET A 60 14.09 -8.12 62.16
N SER A 61 15.28 -7.52 62.09
CA SER A 61 15.40 -6.06 62.08
C SER A 61 14.76 -5.50 60.81
N GLU A 62 14.29 -4.24 60.85
CA GLU A 62 13.72 -3.59 59.66
C GLU A 62 14.66 -3.64 58.47
N LYS A 63 15.96 -3.40 58.72
CA LYS A 63 16.99 -3.45 57.69
C LYS A 63 17.12 -4.83 57.02
N ALA A 64 17.09 -5.90 57.82
CA ALA A 64 17.10 -7.26 57.26
C ALA A 64 15.79 -7.58 56.53
N PHE A 65 14.64 -7.15 57.06
CA PHE A 65 13.34 -7.32 56.41
C PHE A 65 13.25 -6.60 55.06
N VAL A 66 13.72 -5.34 54.98
CA VAL A 66 13.80 -4.58 53.72
C VAL A 66 14.74 -5.23 52.72
N TYR A 67 15.83 -5.86 53.17
CA TYR A 67 16.71 -6.63 52.29
C TYR A 67 16.02 -7.88 51.71
N GLU A 68 15.16 -8.55 52.48
CA GLU A 68 14.33 -9.65 51.95
C GLU A 68 13.30 -9.14 50.91
N ILE A 69 12.69 -7.97 51.13
CA ILE A 69 11.83 -7.32 50.13
C ILE A 69 12.62 -6.99 48.86
N TYR A 70 13.83 -6.43 48.98
CA TYR A 70 14.69 -6.14 47.83
C TYR A 70 14.97 -7.40 47.00
N LYS A 71 15.30 -8.52 47.66
CA LYS A 71 15.53 -9.80 46.97
C LYS A 71 14.27 -10.31 46.27
N ALA A 72 13.11 -10.21 46.91
CA ALA A 72 11.84 -10.60 46.32
C ALA A 72 11.49 -9.73 45.10
N ALA A 73 11.65 -8.41 45.19
CA ALA A 73 11.44 -7.49 44.08
C ALA A 73 12.39 -7.78 42.90
N ALA A 74 13.68 -8.04 43.20
CA ALA A 74 14.67 -8.40 42.18
C ALA A 74 14.31 -9.69 41.41
N GLN A 75 13.66 -10.65 42.06
CA GLN A 75 13.18 -11.88 41.40
C GLN A 75 12.01 -11.63 40.44
N GLN A 76 11.22 -10.57 40.65
CA GLN A 76 10.12 -10.19 39.75
C GLN A 76 10.58 -9.37 38.53
N GLY A 77 11.83 -8.92 38.50
CA GLY A 77 12.41 -8.18 37.38
C GLY A 77 11.70 -6.85 37.10
N ASP A 78 11.38 -6.59 35.83
CA ASP A 78 10.78 -5.32 35.38
C ASP A 78 9.39 -5.03 35.95
N VAL A 79 8.73 -6.01 36.59
CA VAL A 79 7.41 -5.81 37.23
C VAL A 79 7.54 -5.01 38.53
N ALA A 80 8.63 -5.19 39.29
CA ALA A 80 8.83 -4.57 40.61
C ALA A 80 10.12 -3.73 40.68
N ARG A 81 10.51 -3.11 39.57
CA ARG A 81 11.79 -2.43 39.42
C ARG A 81 11.91 -1.18 40.30
N GLU A 82 10.88 -0.34 40.37
CA GLU A 82 10.92 0.84 41.25
C GLU A 82 10.92 0.42 42.71
N VAL A 83 10.15 -0.62 43.07
CA VAL A 83 10.17 -1.20 44.43
C VAL A 83 11.56 -1.72 44.77
N GLN A 84 12.24 -2.40 43.84
CA GLN A 84 13.61 -2.87 44.03
C GLN A 84 14.58 -1.71 44.29
N TYR A 85 14.51 -0.64 43.48
CA TYR A 85 15.38 0.53 43.64
C TYR A 85 15.12 1.26 44.95
N GLU A 86 13.86 1.48 45.31
CA GLU A 86 13.49 2.13 46.57
C GLU A 86 13.90 1.28 47.79
N ALA A 87 13.74 -0.06 47.73
CA ALA A 87 14.18 -0.96 48.79
C ALA A 87 15.70 -0.94 48.98
N SER A 88 16.46 -0.93 47.86
CA SER A 88 17.92 -0.83 47.89
C SER A 88 18.37 0.50 48.49
N ASP A 89 17.75 1.61 48.09
CA ASP A 89 18.07 2.93 48.62
C ASP A 89 17.74 3.03 50.12
N ALA A 90 16.56 2.56 50.52
CA ALA A 90 16.15 2.55 51.92
C ALA A 90 17.08 1.71 52.81
N TYR A 91 17.59 0.59 52.29
CA TYR A 91 18.57 -0.26 52.96
C TYR A 91 19.92 0.45 53.15
N LEU A 92 20.39 1.17 52.14
CA LEU A 92 21.70 1.85 52.16
C LEU A 92 21.69 3.14 52.98
N ASN A 93 20.58 3.87 52.98
CA ASN A 93 20.46 5.19 53.61
C ASN A 93 19.69 5.15 54.95
N ASP A 94 19.49 3.96 55.53
CA ASP A 94 18.75 3.74 56.79
C ASP A 94 17.34 4.37 56.81
N ARG A 95 16.65 4.42 55.65
CA ARG A 95 15.26 4.90 55.50
C ARG A 95 14.21 3.78 55.61
N THR A 96 14.57 2.70 56.31
CA THR A 96 13.81 1.44 56.34
C THR A 96 12.38 1.58 56.88
N SER A 97 12.18 2.34 57.97
CA SER A 97 10.83 2.56 58.51
C SER A 97 9.92 3.32 57.54
N TYR A 98 10.43 4.39 56.90
CA TYR A 98 9.68 5.16 55.90
C TYR A 98 9.34 4.32 54.66
N PHE A 99 10.28 3.50 54.21
CA PHE A 99 10.04 2.58 53.10
C PHE A 99 8.88 1.63 53.40
N LEU A 100 8.87 1.02 54.60
CA LEU A 100 7.82 0.07 55.00
C LEU A 100 6.45 0.73 55.20
N THR A 101 6.40 2.01 55.61
CA THR A 101 5.13 2.73 55.81
C THR A 101 4.59 3.32 54.51
N THR A 102 5.45 3.78 53.61
CA THR A 102 5.06 4.66 52.51
C THR A 102 5.84 4.38 51.23
N GLY A 103 7.18 4.34 51.30
CA GLY A 103 8.03 4.28 50.11
C GLY A 103 7.74 3.07 49.21
N ILE A 104 7.44 1.90 49.77
CA ILE A 104 7.12 0.70 48.99
C ILE A 104 5.83 0.85 48.17
N TYR A 105 4.81 1.52 48.71
CA TYR A 105 3.54 1.73 48.02
C TYR A 105 3.65 2.79 46.94
N GLU A 106 4.40 3.87 47.19
CA GLU A 106 4.70 4.89 46.17
C GLU A 106 5.52 4.28 45.03
N ALA A 107 6.52 3.46 45.35
CA ALA A 107 7.32 2.76 44.36
C ALA A 107 6.48 1.76 43.55
N HIS A 108 5.61 0.99 44.21
CA HIS A 108 4.70 0.07 43.53
C HIS A 108 3.73 0.82 42.60
N GLN A 109 3.19 1.96 43.03
CA GLN A 109 2.35 2.78 42.17
C GLN A 109 3.11 3.25 40.92
N ARG A 110 4.38 3.66 41.05
CA ARG A 110 5.23 4.00 39.89
C ARG A 110 5.45 2.80 38.95
N ASP A 111 5.61 1.59 39.49
CA ASP A 111 5.68 0.35 38.69
C ASP A 111 4.37 0.09 37.93
N LEU A 112 3.21 0.25 38.58
CA LEU A 112 1.88 0.12 37.97
C LEU A 112 1.64 1.16 36.87
N ASP A 113 1.97 2.43 37.14
CA ASP A 113 1.82 3.53 36.18
C ASP A 113 2.69 3.29 34.94
N ARG A 114 3.92 2.81 35.13
CA ARG A 114 4.83 2.44 34.03
C ARG A 114 4.25 1.30 33.20
N ALA A 115 3.71 0.26 33.85
CA ALA A 115 3.09 -0.87 33.16
C ALA A 115 1.85 -0.42 32.36
N ALA A 116 1.00 0.43 32.95
CA ALA A 116 -0.18 0.98 32.29
C ALA A 116 0.20 1.82 31.07
N LEU A 117 1.21 2.68 31.17
CA LEU A 117 1.73 3.47 30.04
C LEU A 117 2.27 2.58 28.92
N TYR A 118 3.03 1.53 29.28
CA TYR A 118 3.54 0.57 28.31
C TYR A 118 2.40 -0.11 27.54
N GLN A 119 1.38 -0.59 28.25
CA GLN A 119 0.21 -1.24 27.61
C GLN A 119 -0.58 -0.27 26.73
N ALA A 120 -0.75 0.99 27.16
CA ALA A 120 -1.39 2.01 26.34
C ALA A 120 -0.63 2.26 25.03
N ARG A 121 0.70 2.42 25.11
CA ARG A 121 1.55 2.60 23.92
C ARG A 121 1.55 1.38 23.01
N LEU A 122 1.56 0.17 23.58
CA LEU A 122 1.47 -1.07 22.83
C LEU A 122 0.15 -1.10 22.02
N ALA A 123 -0.97 -0.81 22.66
CA ALA A 123 -2.28 -0.79 22.01
C ALA A 123 -2.38 0.28 20.91
N GLU A 124 -1.80 1.47 21.13
CA GLU A 124 -1.80 2.56 20.15
C GLU A 124 -0.89 2.29 18.95
N ARG A 125 0.26 1.64 19.17
CA ARG A 125 1.33 1.49 18.16
C ARG A 125 1.25 0.19 17.37
N GLN A 126 0.69 -0.87 17.97
CA GLN A 126 0.62 -2.18 17.31
C GLN A 126 -0.14 -2.14 15.97
N PRO A 127 -1.28 -1.43 15.85
CA PRO A 127 -1.98 -1.33 14.57
C PRO A 127 -1.14 -0.67 13.47
N ALA A 128 -0.40 0.39 13.80
CA ALA A 128 0.49 1.08 12.85
C ALA A 128 1.67 0.19 12.41
N ALA A 129 2.23 -0.59 13.35
CA ALA A 129 3.30 -1.55 13.03
C ALA A 129 2.82 -2.67 12.11
N THR A 130 1.64 -3.24 12.40
CA THR A 130 0.99 -4.23 11.55
C THR A 130 0.70 -3.68 10.15
N LEU A 131 0.22 -2.44 10.06
CA LEU A 131 -0.09 -1.78 8.79
C LEU A 131 1.13 -1.67 7.86
N LEU A 132 2.29 -1.35 8.42
CA LEU A 132 3.56 -1.25 7.68
C LEU A 132 4.35 -2.57 7.65
N GLY A 133 3.81 -3.66 8.21
CA GLY A 133 4.38 -5.00 8.13
C GLY A 133 5.67 -5.20 8.92
N PHE A 134 5.82 -4.58 10.09
CA PHE A 134 6.98 -4.80 10.96
C PHE A 134 6.61 -5.21 12.39
N GLU A 135 7.54 -5.88 13.07
CA GLU A 135 7.38 -6.30 14.46
C GLU A 135 7.59 -5.13 15.42
N LEU A 136 6.63 -4.94 16.34
CA LEU A 136 6.71 -3.93 17.38
C LEU A 136 7.52 -4.44 18.58
N THR A 137 8.80 -4.10 18.63
CA THR A 137 9.70 -4.51 19.73
C THR A 137 9.47 -3.71 21.01
N THR A 138 9.91 -4.24 22.15
CA THR A 138 9.84 -3.54 23.45
C THR A 138 10.49 -2.16 23.43
N VAL A 139 11.60 -2.00 22.68
CA VAL A 139 12.29 -0.72 22.48
C VAL A 139 11.39 0.28 21.73
N LEU A 140 10.71 -0.16 20.68
CA LEU A 140 9.80 0.69 19.91
C LEU A 140 8.54 1.07 20.70
N VAL A 141 8.07 0.23 21.62
CA VAL A 141 6.98 0.58 22.54
C VAL A 141 7.44 1.62 23.56
N ALA A 142 8.69 1.53 24.03
CA ALA A 142 9.24 2.43 25.03
C ALA A 142 9.61 3.82 24.49
N GLN A 143 9.82 3.96 23.17
CA GLN A 143 10.15 5.23 22.52
C GLN A 143 9.13 6.35 22.78
N GLU A 144 9.56 7.59 22.64
CA GLU A 144 8.64 8.72 22.54
C GLU A 144 7.88 8.69 21.20
N ASP A 145 6.74 9.38 21.13
CA ASP A 145 5.91 9.39 19.92
C ASP A 145 6.69 9.92 18.71
N LYS A 146 7.57 10.91 18.91
CA LYS A 146 8.48 11.42 17.88
C LYS A 146 9.37 10.35 17.26
N ASP A 147 10.05 9.55 18.09
CA ASP A 147 10.96 8.51 17.63
C ASP A 147 10.21 7.34 16.99
N PHE A 148 8.99 7.07 17.48
CA PHE A 148 8.12 6.10 16.84
C PHE A 148 7.63 6.58 15.47
N VAL A 149 7.26 7.85 15.33
CA VAL A 149 6.94 8.47 14.02
C VAL A 149 8.12 8.38 13.05
N PHE A 150 9.35 8.61 13.54
CA PHE A 150 10.56 8.41 12.73
C PHE A 150 10.70 6.95 12.28
N SER A 151 10.43 5.99 13.18
CA SER A 151 10.46 4.57 12.85
C SER A 151 9.43 4.18 11.78
N LEU A 152 8.23 4.80 11.80
CA LEU A 152 7.22 4.67 10.76
C LEU A 152 7.70 5.28 9.44
N TRP A 153 8.29 6.48 9.49
CA TRP A 153 8.84 7.16 8.33
C TRP A 153 9.93 6.34 7.62
N GLU A 154 10.86 5.76 8.36
CA GLU A 154 11.94 4.95 7.77
C GLU A 154 11.39 3.75 6.98
N ARG A 155 10.36 3.10 7.52
CA ARG A 155 9.77 1.86 6.97
C ARG A 155 8.75 2.10 5.87
N ALA A 156 8.14 3.28 5.81
CA ALA A 156 7.18 3.62 4.78
C ALA A 156 7.84 3.67 3.38
N ALA A 157 7.10 3.21 2.36
CA ALA A 157 7.58 3.12 0.99
C ALA A 157 8.02 4.49 0.45
N LYS A 158 9.06 4.51 -0.38
CA LYS A 158 9.55 5.77 -0.98
C LYS A 158 8.47 6.39 -1.86
N GLY A 159 8.19 7.67 -1.66
CA GLY A 159 7.15 8.40 -2.40
C GLY A 159 5.72 8.18 -1.90
N SER A 160 5.53 7.39 -0.84
CA SER A 160 4.21 7.21 -0.22
C SER A 160 3.73 8.46 0.53
N PHE A 161 2.42 8.62 0.58
CA PHE A 161 1.75 9.62 1.42
C PHE A 161 2.08 9.40 2.90
N VAL A 162 2.13 8.15 3.36
CA VAL A 162 2.56 7.84 4.74
C VAL A 162 3.94 8.40 5.03
N LYS A 163 4.94 8.17 4.15
CA LYS A 163 6.30 8.67 4.35
C LYS A 163 6.36 10.20 4.30
N ALA A 164 5.62 10.83 3.39
CA ALA A 164 5.57 12.29 3.31
C ALA A 164 5.01 12.90 4.61
N THR A 165 3.85 12.43 5.06
CA THR A 165 3.17 12.95 6.25
C THR A 165 3.94 12.64 7.53
N ALA A 166 4.50 11.44 7.67
CA ALA A 166 5.35 11.11 8.82
C ALA A 166 6.57 12.07 8.92
N GLY A 167 7.15 12.47 7.78
CA GLY A 167 8.25 13.44 7.75
C GLY A 167 7.83 14.83 8.23
N THR A 168 6.62 15.27 7.88
CA THR A 168 6.05 16.53 8.37
C THR A 168 5.74 16.46 9.86
N VAL A 169 5.06 15.41 10.30
CA VAL A 169 4.62 15.22 11.69
C VAL A 169 5.79 15.03 12.66
N TYR A 170 6.91 14.46 12.20
CA TYR A 170 8.13 14.31 13.01
C TYR A 170 8.63 15.64 13.61
N SER A 171 8.44 16.76 12.90
CA SER A 171 8.79 18.10 13.38
C SER A 171 7.63 18.83 14.07
N GLY A 172 6.47 18.18 14.20
CA GLY A 172 5.26 18.72 14.84
C GLY A 172 5.26 18.58 16.36
N THR A 173 4.13 18.93 16.95
CA THR A 173 3.84 18.83 18.38
C THR A 173 3.61 17.37 18.81
N PRO A 174 3.76 17.04 20.11
CA PRO A 174 3.44 15.70 20.62
C PRO A 174 2.00 15.26 20.33
N ALA A 175 1.05 16.20 20.32
CA ALA A 175 -0.35 15.90 19.99
C ALA A 175 -0.51 15.48 18.52
N GLU A 176 0.17 16.16 17.59
CA GLU A 176 0.17 15.80 16.17
C GLU A 176 0.86 14.45 15.92
N GLN A 177 1.97 14.18 16.61
CA GLN A 177 2.67 12.89 16.55
C GLN A 177 1.76 11.75 17.00
N LYS A 178 1.12 11.90 18.16
CA LYS A 178 0.16 10.91 18.67
C LYS A 178 -1.02 10.73 17.74
N ASP A 179 -1.59 11.82 17.23
CA ASP A 179 -2.72 11.76 16.31
C ASP A 179 -2.39 11.01 15.02
N PHE A 180 -1.20 11.23 14.49
CA PHE A 180 -0.71 10.51 13.33
C PHE A 180 -0.56 9.01 13.59
N ILE A 181 0.02 8.62 14.73
CA ILE A 181 0.19 7.21 15.11
C ILE A 181 -1.17 6.49 15.19
N VAL A 182 -2.15 7.12 15.84
CA VAL A 182 -3.44 6.48 16.15
C VAL A 182 -4.41 6.54 14.97
N ARG A 183 -4.37 7.60 14.16
CA ARG A 183 -5.35 7.85 13.09
C ARG A 183 -4.72 8.19 11.75
N GLY A 184 -3.80 9.14 11.74
CA GLY A 184 -3.26 9.72 10.49
C GLY A 184 -2.62 8.68 9.57
N ILE A 185 -1.86 7.73 10.12
CA ILE A 185 -1.18 6.69 9.33
C ILE A 185 -2.16 5.85 8.50
N PHE A 186 -3.35 5.53 9.03
CA PHE A 186 -4.36 4.74 8.32
C PHE A 186 -4.99 5.51 7.17
N VAL A 187 -5.22 6.81 7.37
CA VAL A 187 -5.75 7.69 6.32
C VAL A 187 -4.76 7.81 5.17
N GLU A 188 -3.49 8.06 5.47
CA GLU A 188 -2.47 8.20 4.43
C GLU A 188 -2.15 6.86 3.75
N TYR A 189 -2.18 5.75 4.48
CA TYR A 189 -2.03 4.42 3.88
C TYR A 189 -3.17 4.10 2.91
N GLN A 190 -4.41 4.47 3.25
CA GLN A 190 -5.54 4.29 2.33
C GLN A 190 -5.34 5.10 1.05
N ARG A 191 -4.81 6.32 1.14
CA ARG A 191 -4.46 7.12 -0.05
C ARG A 191 -3.37 6.46 -0.90
N ASP A 192 -2.38 5.83 -0.26
CA ASP A 192 -1.36 5.05 -0.98
C ASP A 192 -1.99 3.88 -1.74
N VAL A 193 -2.92 3.16 -1.10
CA VAL A 193 -3.67 2.06 -1.73
C VAL A 193 -4.51 2.55 -2.90
N ASP A 194 -5.24 3.65 -2.72
CA ASP A 194 -6.10 4.22 -3.76
C ASP A 194 -5.29 4.71 -4.96
N ALA A 195 -4.16 5.39 -4.71
CA ALA A 195 -3.25 5.84 -5.77
C ALA A 195 -2.62 4.66 -6.52
N ALA A 196 -2.23 3.60 -5.83
CA ALA A 196 -1.71 2.39 -6.45
C ALA A 196 -2.78 1.70 -7.33
N LYS A 197 -4.03 1.67 -6.87
CA LYS A 197 -5.16 1.12 -7.63
C LYS A 197 -5.44 1.95 -8.89
N GLU A 198 -5.50 3.27 -8.79
CA GLU A 198 -5.70 4.15 -9.94
C GLU A 198 -4.59 4.00 -10.98
N ALA A 199 -3.34 3.92 -10.53
CA ALA A 199 -2.19 3.69 -11.41
C ALA A 199 -2.29 2.33 -12.13
N ALA A 200 -2.67 1.27 -11.42
CA ALA A 200 -2.84 -0.07 -12.00
C ALA A 200 -4.01 -0.12 -13.00
N GLU A 201 -5.13 0.54 -12.70
CA GLU A 201 -6.28 0.63 -13.62
C GLU A 201 -5.91 1.40 -14.89
N LYS A 202 -5.17 2.51 -14.75
CA LYS A 202 -4.66 3.28 -15.88
C LYS A 202 -3.72 2.46 -16.74
N GLU A 203 -2.75 1.77 -16.14
CA GLU A 203 -1.81 0.90 -16.87
C GLU A 203 -2.54 -0.23 -17.60
N ALA A 204 -3.53 -0.86 -16.97
CA ALA A 204 -4.34 -1.90 -17.58
C ALA A 204 -5.17 -1.37 -18.77
N ALA A 205 -5.75 -0.18 -18.65
CA ALA A 205 -6.47 0.47 -19.74
C ALA A 205 -5.55 0.83 -20.91
N GLU A 206 -4.37 1.37 -20.64
CA GLU A 206 -3.35 1.66 -21.65
C GLU A 206 -2.83 0.39 -22.32
N LYS A 207 -2.63 -0.69 -21.57
CA LYS A 207 -2.24 -1.99 -22.11
C LYS A 207 -3.30 -2.55 -23.06
N LYS A 208 -4.57 -2.50 -22.68
CA LYS A 208 -5.68 -2.92 -23.55
C LYS A 208 -5.69 -2.15 -24.87
N LEU A 209 -5.45 -0.84 -24.81
CA LEU A 209 -5.34 0.01 -25.99
C LEU A 209 -4.14 -0.37 -26.87
N ARG A 210 -2.96 -0.61 -26.27
CA ARG A 210 -1.77 -1.10 -27.00
C ARG A 210 -2.05 -2.43 -27.70
N ASP A 211 -2.64 -3.39 -26.99
CA ASP A 211 -2.96 -4.72 -27.52
C ASP A 211 -3.98 -4.65 -28.67
N ALA A 212 -4.96 -3.76 -28.58
CA ALA A 212 -5.93 -3.51 -29.66
C ALA A 212 -5.23 -2.97 -30.91
N ARG A 213 -4.34 -1.98 -30.77
CA ARG A 213 -3.54 -1.45 -31.89
C ARG A 213 -2.62 -2.50 -32.50
N VAL A 214 -1.99 -3.36 -31.70
CA VAL A 214 -1.16 -4.46 -32.23
C VAL A 214 -1.99 -5.42 -33.09
N LYS A 215 -3.18 -5.82 -32.60
CA LYS A 215 -4.10 -6.69 -33.36
C LYS A 215 -4.60 -6.03 -34.64
N ALA A 216 -5.00 -4.77 -34.56
CA ALA A 216 -5.41 -3.97 -35.71
C ALA A 216 -4.27 -3.81 -36.72
N GLY A 217 -3.06 -3.51 -36.24
CA GLY A 217 -1.87 -3.32 -37.08
C GLY A 217 -1.54 -4.56 -37.90
N ALA A 218 -1.74 -5.75 -37.34
CA ALA A 218 -1.55 -7.02 -38.06
C ALA A 218 -2.46 -7.16 -39.30
N VAL A 219 -3.65 -6.53 -39.32
CA VAL A 219 -4.56 -6.55 -40.46
C VAL A 219 -3.97 -5.86 -41.69
N VAL A 220 -3.17 -4.81 -41.47
CA VAL A 220 -2.55 -3.98 -42.51
C VAL A 220 -1.04 -4.23 -42.63
N GLY A 221 -0.52 -5.31 -42.02
CA GLY A 221 0.90 -5.65 -42.05
C GLY A 221 1.82 -4.65 -41.33
N MET A 222 1.30 -3.88 -40.37
CA MET A 222 2.11 -2.98 -39.55
C MET A 222 2.99 -3.77 -38.56
N ASP A 223 4.23 -3.32 -38.36
CA ASP A 223 5.11 -3.87 -37.35
C ASP A 223 4.48 -3.76 -35.94
N PRO A 224 4.46 -4.85 -35.14
CA PRO A 224 3.78 -4.85 -33.84
C PRO A 224 4.46 -3.94 -32.80
N ALA A 225 5.78 -3.78 -32.86
CA ALA A 225 6.49 -2.88 -31.94
C ALA A 225 6.16 -1.42 -32.25
N LEU A 226 6.08 -1.06 -33.54
CA LEU A 226 5.59 0.23 -33.98
C LEU A 226 4.13 0.46 -33.55
N ALA A 227 3.22 -0.48 -33.83
CA ALA A 227 1.80 -0.38 -33.48
C ALA A 227 1.56 -0.15 -31.97
N ALA A 228 2.35 -0.82 -31.12
CA ALA A 228 2.26 -0.68 -29.67
C ALA A 228 2.66 0.72 -29.17
N GLN A 229 3.57 1.41 -29.87
CA GLN A 229 4.11 2.71 -29.47
C GLN A 229 3.30 3.91 -29.97
N LEU A 230 2.51 3.73 -31.04
CA LEU A 230 1.73 4.81 -31.62
C LEU A 230 0.54 5.20 -30.73
N THR A 231 0.14 6.47 -30.81
CA THR A 231 -1.17 6.91 -30.32
C THR A 231 -2.28 6.41 -31.25
N ASP A 232 -3.54 6.43 -30.80
CA ASP A 232 -4.67 6.05 -31.67
C ASP A 232 -4.74 6.94 -32.93
N GLN A 233 -4.38 8.22 -32.79
CA GLN A 233 -4.30 9.14 -33.93
C GLN A 233 -3.20 8.75 -34.89
N ASP A 234 -1.96 8.61 -34.41
CA ASP A 234 -0.82 8.29 -35.28
C ASP A 234 -0.97 6.91 -35.92
N PHE A 235 -1.60 5.97 -35.22
CA PHE A 235 -1.93 4.64 -35.74
C PHE A 235 -2.89 4.73 -36.93
N VAL A 236 -4.02 5.43 -36.77
CA VAL A 236 -4.99 5.60 -37.85
C VAL A 236 -4.40 6.43 -39.00
N ASP A 237 -3.64 7.47 -38.69
CA ASP A 237 -2.97 8.30 -39.69
C ASP A 237 -1.94 7.51 -40.49
N ALA A 238 -1.18 6.61 -39.86
CA ALA A 238 -0.27 5.73 -40.56
C ALA A 238 -1.00 4.85 -41.59
N ILE A 239 -2.22 4.39 -41.30
CA ILE A 239 -2.98 3.53 -42.21
C ILE A 239 -3.32 4.24 -43.52
N TRP A 240 -3.92 5.43 -43.46
CA TRP A 240 -4.40 6.12 -44.66
C TRP A 240 -3.34 6.99 -45.34
N SER A 241 -2.36 7.51 -44.60
CA SER A 241 -1.34 8.43 -45.16
C SER A 241 -0.04 7.75 -45.59
N ARG A 242 0.31 6.57 -45.03
CA ARG A 242 1.57 5.88 -45.35
C ARG A 242 1.41 4.66 -46.25
N GLY A 243 0.23 4.51 -46.87
CA GLY A 243 -0.04 3.47 -47.84
C GLY A 243 -0.05 2.05 -47.25
N LEU A 244 -0.36 1.90 -45.95
CA LEU A 244 -0.54 0.58 -45.34
C LEU A 244 -1.84 -0.10 -45.81
N ALA A 245 -2.77 0.68 -46.37
CA ALA A 245 -3.95 0.19 -47.04
C ALA A 245 -4.08 0.83 -48.45
N PRO A 246 -4.52 0.09 -49.48
CA PRO A 246 -4.81 0.65 -50.80
C PRO A 246 -5.84 1.79 -50.71
N GLN A 247 -5.67 2.88 -51.47
CA GLN A 247 -6.54 4.06 -51.39
C GLN A 247 -8.02 3.78 -51.73
N ASP A 248 -8.27 2.69 -52.45
CA ASP A 248 -9.59 2.26 -52.87
C ASP A 248 -10.17 1.13 -51.98
N SER A 249 -9.54 0.84 -50.85
CA SER A 249 -9.98 -0.14 -49.85
C SER A 249 -10.92 0.46 -48.81
N GLU A 250 -11.81 -0.38 -48.26
CA GLU A 250 -12.67 -0.05 -47.14
C GLU A 250 -11.84 0.29 -45.89
N VAL A 251 -10.73 -0.42 -45.65
CA VAL A 251 -9.82 -0.11 -44.53
C VAL A 251 -9.28 1.31 -44.64
N TRP A 252 -8.85 1.73 -45.84
CA TRP A 252 -8.37 3.09 -46.07
C TRP A 252 -9.46 4.13 -45.86
N TYR A 253 -10.67 3.89 -46.40
CA TYR A 253 -11.79 4.83 -46.28
C TYR A 253 -12.23 5.01 -44.82
N GLN A 254 -12.35 3.93 -44.06
CA GLN A 254 -12.72 3.96 -42.64
C GLN A 254 -11.64 4.65 -41.79
N ALA A 255 -10.36 4.40 -42.07
CA ALA A 255 -9.26 5.12 -41.43
C ALA A 255 -9.32 6.62 -41.73
N TYR A 256 -9.52 7.00 -43.00
CA TYR A 256 -9.60 8.41 -43.42
C TYR A 256 -10.80 9.14 -42.80
N THR A 257 -11.94 8.46 -42.62
CA THR A 257 -13.16 9.07 -42.06
C THR A 257 -13.21 9.11 -40.54
N SER A 258 -12.29 8.42 -39.85
CA SER A 258 -12.19 8.39 -38.39
C SER A 258 -11.50 9.65 -37.84
N ARG A 259 -12.28 10.72 -37.64
CA ARG A 259 -11.77 12.05 -37.27
C ARG A 259 -11.73 12.34 -35.78
N THR A 260 -12.60 11.72 -34.99
CA THR A 260 -12.62 11.91 -33.53
C THR A 260 -11.88 10.80 -32.78
N PRO A 261 -11.47 11.02 -31.51
CA PRO A 261 -10.88 9.97 -30.68
C PRO A 261 -11.77 8.72 -30.57
N GLU A 262 -13.09 8.91 -30.45
CA GLU A 262 -14.06 7.82 -30.34
C GLU A 262 -14.16 7.01 -31.64
N GLN A 263 -14.18 7.70 -32.79
CA GLN A 263 -14.21 7.04 -34.09
C GLN A 263 -12.93 6.24 -34.34
N ARG A 264 -11.76 6.82 -34.03
CA ARG A 264 -10.48 6.12 -34.16
C ARG A 264 -10.43 4.87 -33.29
N ARG A 265 -10.93 4.96 -32.06
CA ARG A 265 -10.97 3.84 -31.14
C ARG A 265 -11.93 2.74 -31.61
N ALA A 266 -13.12 3.10 -32.08
CA ALA A 266 -14.07 2.15 -32.66
C ALA A 266 -13.48 1.44 -33.90
N PHE A 267 -12.76 2.20 -34.74
CA PHE A 267 -12.05 1.65 -35.90
C PHE A 267 -10.95 0.67 -35.49
N ILE A 268 -10.10 1.01 -34.51
CA ILE A 268 -9.04 0.13 -34.00
C ILE A 268 -9.63 -1.14 -33.37
N ASP A 269 -10.68 -1.01 -32.55
CA ASP A 269 -11.23 -2.12 -31.79
C ASP A 269 -11.96 -3.14 -32.67
N THR A 270 -12.71 -2.66 -33.67
CA THR A 270 -13.58 -3.52 -34.50
C THR A 270 -13.61 -3.13 -35.97
N GLY A 271 -13.68 -1.82 -36.27
CA GLY A 271 -13.95 -1.35 -37.64
C GLY A 271 -12.90 -1.76 -38.68
N ILE A 272 -11.63 -1.88 -38.32
CA ILE A 272 -10.56 -2.31 -39.22
C ILE A 272 -10.72 -3.79 -39.64
N PHE A 273 -11.22 -4.64 -38.73
CA PHE A 273 -11.45 -6.06 -39.03
C PHE A 273 -12.64 -6.22 -39.96
N ASP A 274 -13.72 -5.47 -39.71
CA ASP A 274 -14.91 -5.46 -40.56
C ASP A 274 -14.60 -4.89 -41.96
N ALA A 275 -13.81 -3.82 -42.02
CA ALA A 275 -13.37 -3.23 -43.27
C ALA A 275 -12.49 -4.19 -44.06
N ALA A 276 -11.50 -4.83 -43.42
CA ALA A 276 -10.66 -5.82 -44.09
C ALA A 276 -11.42 -7.07 -44.55
N ALA A 277 -12.48 -7.46 -43.85
CA ALA A 277 -13.37 -8.53 -44.30
C ALA A 277 -14.11 -8.13 -45.59
N LYS A 278 -14.59 -6.89 -45.70
CA LYS A 278 -15.20 -6.37 -46.93
C LYS A 278 -14.19 -6.31 -48.09
N ASP A 279 -12.97 -5.84 -47.82
CA ASP A 279 -11.89 -5.78 -48.83
C ASP A 279 -11.57 -7.15 -49.44
N LYS A 280 -11.63 -8.22 -48.63
CA LYS A 280 -11.47 -9.60 -49.14
C LYS A 280 -12.59 -10.01 -50.09
N VAL A 281 -13.84 -9.71 -49.75
CA VAL A 281 -15.00 -10.00 -50.61
C VAL A 281 -14.92 -9.19 -51.90
N ASP A 282 -14.52 -7.92 -51.81
CA ASP A 282 -14.32 -7.06 -52.98
C ASP A 282 -13.23 -7.58 -53.90
N THR A 283 -12.13 -8.08 -53.34
CA THR A 283 -11.06 -8.72 -54.11
C THR A 283 -11.55 -9.97 -54.85
N ILE A 284 -12.37 -10.80 -54.22
CA ILE A 284 -13.00 -11.98 -54.86
C ILE A 284 -13.89 -11.54 -56.02
N LYS A 285 -14.77 -10.56 -55.78
CA LYS A 285 -15.67 -10.03 -56.81
C LYS A 285 -14.90 -9.50 -58.02
N ILE A 286 -13.86 -8.69 -57.79
CA ILE A 286 -13.05 -8.10 -58.86
C ILE A 286 -12.36 -9.20 -59.68
N ARG A 287 -11.76 -10.20 -59.03
CA ARG A 287 -11.08 -11.30 -59.73
C ARG A 287 -12.05 -12.14 -60.57
N ALA A 288 -13.24 -12.45 -60.03
CA ALA A 288 -14.27 -13.18 -60.77
C ALA A 288 -14.79 -12.36 -61.95
N ALA A 289 -15.07 -11.08 -61.74
CA ALA A 289 -15.54 -10.14 -62.76
C ALA A 289 -14.54 -9.98 -63.92
N ALA A 290 -13.24 -10.01 -63.62
CA ALA A 290 -12.17 -9.91 -64.62
C ALA A 290 -12.18 -11.06 -65.64
N VAL A 291 -12.69 -12.26 -65.27
CA VAL A 291 -12.80 -13.42 -66.18
C VAL A 291 -13.63 -13.09 -67.42
N VAL A 292 -14.64 -12.21 -67.27
CA VAL A 292 -15.54 -11.79 -68.35
C VAL A 292 -15.39 -10.32 -68.73
N GLY A 293 -14.28 -9.68 -68.31
CA GLY A 293 -13.97 -8.29 -68.67
C GLY A 293 -14.89 -7.23 -68.05
N ILE A 294 -15.49 -7.50 -66.88
CA ILE A 294 -16.24 -6.49 -66.13
C ILE A 294 -15.24 -5.57 -65.41
N ASP A 295 -15.51 -4.25 -65.44
CA ASP A 295 -14.72 -3.24 -64.74
C ASP A 295 -14.67 -3.49 -63.22
N ALA A 296 -13.48 -3.30 -62.62
CA ALA A 296 -13.24 -3.58 -61.21
C ALA A 296 -14.05 -2.65 -60.27
N GLY A 297 -14.15 -1.36 -60.62
CA GLY A 297 -14.92 -0.40 -59.85
C GLY A 297 -16.42 -0.75 -59.86
N TYR A 298 -16.94 -1.14 -61.02
CA TYR A 298 -18.31 -1.62 -61.14
C TYR A 298 -18.57 -2.91 -60.34
N ALA A 299 -17.70 -3.91 -60.50
CA ALA A 299 -17.83 -5.21 -59.82
C ALA A 299 -17.82 -5.08 -58.29
N ARG A 300 -16.98 -4.18 -57.76
CA ARG A 300 -16.86 -3.93 -56.32
C ARG A 300 -18.19 -3.50 -55.70
N HIS A 301 -18.97 -2.66 -56.37
CA HIS A 301 -20.22 -2.13 -55.81
C HIS A 301 -21.43 -3.05 -55.98
N LEU A 302 -21.30 -4.12 -56.76
CA LEU A 302 -22.38 -5.09 -56.92
C LEU A 302 -22.44 -6.05 -55.72
N GLN A 303 -23.67 -6.35 -55.30
CA GLN A 303 -23.92 -7.51 -54.45
C GLN A 303 -23.63 -8.79 -55.24
N GLU A 304 -23.31 -9.88 -54.54
CA GLU A 304 -22.87 -11.14 -55.15
C GLU A 304 -23.87 -11.68 -56.17
N GLY A 305 -25.16 -11.77 -55.83
CA GLY A 305 -26.20 -12.25 -56.76
C GLY A 305 -26.30 -11.41 -58.06
N PRO A 306 -26.45 -10.07 -57.97
CA PRO A 306 -26.36 -9.19 -59.13
C PRO A 306 -25.07 -9.34 -59.94
N LEU A 307 -23.91 -9.53 -59.30
CA LEU A 307 -22.65 -9.76 -60.00
C LEU A 307 -22.65 -11.09 -60.76
N VAL A 308 -23.14 -12.18 -60.17
CA VAL A 308 -23.26 -13.47 -60.86
C VAL A 308 -24.15 -13.36 -62.09
N ARG A 309 -25.25 -12.59 -62.00
CA ARG A 309 -26.12 -12.31 -63.15
C ARG A 309 -25.39 -11.56 -64.26
N GLU A 310 -24.61 -10.54 -63.90
CA GLU A 310 -23.83 -9.77 -64.86
C GLU A 310 -22.79 -10.65 -65.55
N ILE A 311 -22.12 -11.51 -64.79
CA ILE A 311 -21.16 -12.49 -65.31
C ILE A 311 -21.83 -13.45 -66.29
N TRP A 312 -22.98 -14.02 -65.95
CA TRP A 312 -23.74 -14.90 -66.85
C TRP A 312 -24.11 -14.21 -68.16
N THR A 313 -24.53 -12.93 -68.08
CA THR A 313 -24.96 -12.14 -69.23
C THR A 313 -23.81 -11.81 -70.17
N ARG A 314 -22.61 -11.57 -69.62
CA ARG A 314 -21.41 -11.21 -70.41
C ARG A 314 -20.58 -12.40 -70.85
N ALA A 315 -20.73 -13.55 -70.20
CA ALA A 315 -20.04 -14.77 -70.60
C ALA A 315 -20.45 -15.16 -72.03
N LYS A 316 -19.47 -15.61 -72.82
CA LYS A 316 -19.71 -16.06 -74.20
C LYS A 316 -20.70 -17.23 -74.19
N ALA A 317 -21.64 -17.21 -75.14
CA ALA A 317 -22.65 -18.26 -75.24
C ALA A 317 -22.01 -19.65 -75.41
N GLY A 318 -22.44 -20.61 -74.59
CA GLY A 318 -21.99 -22.01 -74.65
C GLY A 318 -20.71 -22.32 -73.88
N THR A 319 -20.13 -21.37 -73.14
CA THR A 319 -18.96 -21.62 -72.30
C THR A 319 -19.30 -22.25 -70.95
N GLN A 320 -18.34 -22.93 -70.35
CA GLN A 320 -18.41 -23.47 -68.99
C GLN A 320 -18.61 -22.33 -67.98
N VAL A 321 -17.99 -21.17 -68.18
CA VAL A 321 -18.22 -19.98 -67.33
C VAL A 321 -19.70 -19.58 -67.35
N GLN A 322 -20.34 -19.54 -68.54
CA GLN A 322 -21.76 -19.21 -68.64
C GLN A 322 -22.64 -20.26 -67.94
N ALA A 323 -22.36 -21.55 -68.14
CA ALA A 323 -23.11 -22.64 -67.52
C ALA A 323 -22.97 -22.65 -65.98
N ALA A 324 -21.77 -22.40 -65.47
CA ALA A 324 -21.50 -22.30 -64.03
C ALA A 324 -22.23 -21.09 -63.41
N ALA A 325 -22.17 -19.92 -64.04
CA ALA A 325 -22.87 -18.73 -63.56
C ALA A 325 -24.40 -18.93 -63.54
N TYR A 326 -24.95 -19.60 -64.56
CA TYR A 326 -26.37 -19.95 -64.60
C TYR A 326 -26.77 -20.89 -63.45
N ARG A 327 -25.99 -21.94 -63.18
CA ARG A 327 -26.23 -22.86 -62.05
C ARG A 327 -26.20 -22.12 -60.70
N ALA A 328 -25.21 -21.25 -60.51
CA ALA A 328 -25.12 -20.45 -59.29
C ALA A 328 -26.34 -19.52 -59.13
N MET A 329 -26.81 -18.87 -60.21
CA MET A 329 -28.04 -18.07 -60.16
C MET A 329 -29.28 -18.88 -59.80
N GLN A 330 -29.47 -20.05 -60.42
CA GLN A 330 -30.64 -20.91 -60.17
C GLN A 330 -30.71 -21.43 -58.74
N SER A 331 -29.59 -21.44 -58.01
CA SER A 331 -29.59 -21.85 -56.61
C SER A 331 -30.28 -20.85 -55.66
N GLU A 332 -30.42 -19.59 -56.10
CA GLU A 332 -30.91 -18.46 -55.27
C GLU A 332 -30.26 -18.34 -53.88
N SER A 333 -29.04 -18.90 -53.73
CA SER A 333 -28.36 -19.04 -52.45
C SER A 333 -27.12 -18.15 -52.39
N PRO A 334 -27.03 -17.22 -51.42
CA PRO A 334 -25.83 -16.39 -51.24
C PRO A 334 -24.56 -17.23 -51.03
N ALA A 335 -24.66 -18.38 -50.37
CA ALA A 335 -23.53 -19.28 -50.19
C ALA A 335 -23.02 -19.84 -51.52
N GLN A 336 -23.93 -20.26 -52.40
CA GLN A 336 -23.59 -20.78 -53.72
C GLN A 336 -23.06 -19.68 -54.65
N TRP A 337 -23.60 -18.46 -54.56
CA TRP A 337 -23.04 -17.31 -55.27
C TRP A 337 -21.59 -17.04 -54.86
N ARG A 338 -21.30 -17.08 -53.55
CA ARG A 338 -19.94 -16.91 -53.04
C ARG A 338 -19.01 -18.03 -53.50
N THR A 339 -19.41 -19.30 -53.39
CA THR A 339 -18.62 -20.44 -53.90
C THR A 339 -18.31 -20.29 -55.39
N PHE A 340 -19.29 -19.86 -56.18
CA PHE A 340 -19.09 -19.62 -57.60
C PHE A 340 -18.04 -18.52 -57.86
N LEU A 341 -18.15 -17.38 -57.17
CA LEU A 341 -17.22 -16.26 -57.33
C LEU A 341 -15.80 -16.59 -56.83
N GLU A 342 -15.69 -17.41 -55.78
CA GLU A 342 -14.39 -17.79 -55.19
C GLU A 342 -13.66 -18.86 -55.99
N THR A 343 -14.38 -19.85 -56.53
CA THR A 343 -13.78 -21.08 -57.06
C THR A 343 -14.32 -21.47 -58.44
N ASP A 344 -15.64 -21.67 -58.57
CA ASP A 344 -16.18 -22.36 -59.74
C ASP A 344 -15.95 -21.60 -61.04
N ILE A 345 -16.00 -20.27 -61.01
CA ILE A 345 -15.75 -19.43 -62.18
C ILE A 345 -14.33 -19.65 -62.74
N PHE A 346 -13.34 -19.84 -61.87
CA PHE A 346 -11.95 -20.04 -62.30
C PHE A 346 -11.73 -21.46 -62.83
N THR A 347 -12.38 -22.46 -62.23
CA THR A 347 -12.38 -23.84 -62.75
C THR A 347 -13.04 -23.89 -64.12
N ALA A 348 -14.15 -23.18 -64.30
CA ALA A 348 -14.87 -23.10 -65.56
C ALA A 348 -14.05 -22.37 -66.64
N ASP A 349 -13.43 -21.23 -66.32
CA ASP A 349 -12.55 -20.50 -67.24
C ASP A 349 -11.33 -21.34 -67.68
N ALA A 350 -10.77 -22.14 -66.77
CA ALA A 350 -9.72 -23.08 -67.13
C ALA A 350 -10.21 -24.17 -68.09
N ALA A 351 -11.42 -24.70 -67.89
CA ALA A 351 -12.02 -25.69 -68.77
C ALA A 351 -12.34 -25.12 -70.17
N ASP A 352 -12.72 -23.84 -70.28
CA ASP A 352 -12.99 -23.18 -71.55
C ASP A 352 -11.74 -22.95 -72.43
N LYS A 353 -10.54 -23.09 -71.86
CA LYS A 353 -9.24 -22.95 -72.55
C LYS A 353 -8.72 -24.26 -73.15
N HIS A 354 -9.38 -25.38 -72.87
CA HIS A 354 -9.05 -26.73 -73.34
C HIS A 354 -10.15 -27.25 -74.25
#